data_AF-A0A3D5J453-F1
#
_entry.id   AF-A0A3D5J453-F1
#
_cell.length_a   1.000
_cell.length_b   1.000
_cell.length_c   1.000
_cell.angle_alpha   90.00
_cell.angle_beta   90.00
_cell.angle_gamma   90.00
#
_symmetry.space_group_name_H-M   'P 1'
#
loop_
_entity.id
_entity.type
_entity.pdbx_description
1 polymer ?
#
loop_
_entity_poly.entity_id
_entity_poly.type
_entity_poly.pdbx_seq_one_letter_code
_entity_poly.pdbx_strand_id
1 'polypeptide(L)' 'IDNYLSHHDEPEDIEYYFCGPPLMNKAVEKMTEDFGVPRENVRFDDFGG' A
#
# COMPACT_ATOMS: atom_id res chain seq x y z
N ILE A 1 -0.37 -7.97 3.58
CA ILE A 1 0.09 -8.79 2.44
C ILE A 1 -0.14 -10.29 2.67
N ASP A 2 0.14 -10.80 3.87
CA ASP A 2 0.05 -12.23 4.26
C ASP A 2 -1.15 -13.04 3.75
N ASN A 3 -2.35 -12.46 3.74
CA ASN A 3 -3.57 -13.21 3.40
C ASN A 3 -3.80 -13.39 1.89
N TYR A 4 -3.20 -12.56 1.03
CA TYR A 4 -3.55 -12.52 -0.39
C TYR A 4 -2.34 -12.40 -1.33
N LEU A 5 -1.24 -11.83 -0.83
CA LEU A 5 -0.04 -11.55 -1.60
C LEU A 5 1.17 -12.34 -1.08
N SER A 6 0.96 -13.28 -0.15
CA SER A 6 2.01 -14.15 0.42
C SER A 6 2.63 -15.14 -0.57
N HIS A 7 1.93 -15.42 -1.67
CA HIS A 7 2.41 -16.29 -2.75
C HIS A 7 2.89 -15.48 -3.96
N HIS A 8 2.94 -14.14 -3.84
CA HIS A 8 3.53 -13.31 -4.87
C HIS A 8 5.04 -13.31 -4.65
N ASP A 9 5.81 -13.60 -5.70
CA ASP A 9 7.25 -13.77 -5.59
C ASP A 9 7.96 -12.46 -5.20
N GLU A 10 7.43 -11.32 -5.67
CA GLU A 10 8.00 -9.98 -5.47
C GLU A 10 6.90 -8.95 -5.09
N PRO A 11 6.38 -8.96 -3.84
CA PRO A 11 5.32 -8.04 -3.40
C PRO A 11 5.76 -6.56 -3.32
N GLU A 12 7.06 -6.28 -3.27
CA GLU A 12 7.68 -4.95 -3.30
C GLU A 12 7.56 -4.25 -4.66
N ASP A 13 7.49 -5.02 -5.75
CA ASP A 13 7.42 -4.52 -7.12
C ASP A 13 5.98 -4.23 -7.58
N ILE A 14 5.00 -4.46 -6.71
CA ILE A 14 3.58 -4.16 -6.97
C ILE A 14 3.36 -2.64 -6.87
N GLU A 15 2.65 -2.08 -7.86
CA GLU A 15 2.14 -0.72 -7.77
C GLU A 15 0.85 -0.67 -6.93
N TYR A 16 0.88 0.05 -5.81
CA TYR A 16 -0.24 0.21 -4.88
C TYR A 16 -0.98 1.51 -5.15
N TYR A 17 -2.23 1.39 -5.62
CA TYR A 17 -3.16 2.50 -5.81
C TYR A 17 -4.32 2.38 -4.82
N PHE A 18 -4.49 3.36 -3.94
CA PHE A 18 -5.58 3.35 -2.96
C PHE A 18 -6.16 4.73 -2.67
N CYS A 19 -7.42 4.74 -2.25
CA CYS A 19 -8.14 5.92 -1.80
C CYS A 19 -9.16 5.49 -0.75
N GLY A 20 -9.16 6.15 0.40
CA GLY A 20 -10.22 5.97 1.39
C GLY A 20 -10.07 6.89 2.59
N PRO A 21 -10.78 6.60 3.69
CA PRO A 21 -10.78 7.44 4.88
C PRO A 21 -9.37 7.60 5.47
N PRO A 22 -9.09 8.68 6.24
CA PRO A 22 -7.74 8.96 6.76
C PRO A 22 -7.10 7.79 7.54
N LEU A 23 -7.92 7.02 8.27
CA LEU A 23 -7.46 5.83 9.00
C LEU A 23 -7.06 4.68 8.07
N MET A 24 -7.78 4.50 6.96
CA MET A 24 -7.47 3.49 5.96
C MET A 24 -6.17 3.83 5.23
N ASN A 25 -6.02 5.09 4.79
CA ASN A 25 -4.82 5.51 4.05
C ASN A 25 -3.55 5.31 4.88
N LYS A 26 -3.57 5.70 6.16
CA LYS A 26 -2.45 5.49 7.08
C LYS A 26 -2.14 4.01 7.32
N ALA A 27 -3.17 3.17 7.41
CA ALA A 27 -2.99 1.73 7.59
C ALA A 27 -2.35 1.08 6.34
N VAL A 28 -2.77 1.49 5.14
CA VAL A 28 -2.22 0.98 3.89
C VAL A 28 -0.80 1.50 3.64
N GLU A 29 -0.52 2.77 3.92
CA GLU A 29 0.84 3.35 3.83
C GLU A 29 1.81 2.62 4.76
N LYS A 30 1.42 2.41 6.02
CA LYS A 30 2.23 1.63 6.97
C LYS A 30 2.45 0.20 6.49
N MET A 31 1.42 -0.43 5.92
CA MET A 31 1.52 -1.79 5.40
C MET A 31 2.51 -1.88 4.23
N THR A 32 2.52 -0.89 3.32
CA THR A 32 3.51 -0.84 2.24
C THR A 32 4.93 -0.58 2.75
N GLU A 33 5.10 0.26 3.77
CA GLU A 33 6.40 0.53 4.39
C GLU A 33 6.97 -0.70 5.13
N ASP A 34 6.14 -1.40 5.90
CA ASP A 34 6.55 -2.61 6.64
C ASP A 34 7.03 -3.73 5.70
N PHE A 35 6.54 -3.77 4.46
CA PHE A 35 6.89 -4.78 3.45
C PHE A 35 7.97 -4.32 2.46
N GLY A 36 8.55 -3.14 2.65
CA GLY A 36 9.66 -2.65 1.83
C GLY A 36 9.27 -2.19 0.42
N VAL A 37 7.98 -1.90 0.19
CA VAL A 37 7.51 -1.36 -1.09
C VAL A 37 8.11 0.04 -1.29
N PRO A 38 8.78 0.33 -2.42
CA PRO A 38 9.33 1.65 -2.70
C PRO A 38 8.24 2.73 -2.74
N ARG A 39 8.52 3.94 -2.24
CA ARG A 39 7.51 5.03 -2.24
C ARG A 39 7.06 5.40 -3.65
N GLU A 40 7.92 5.22 -4.65
CA GLU A 40 7.59 5.40 -6.06
C GLU A 40 6.54 4.40 -6.57
N ASN A 41 6.31 3.28 -5.90
CA ASN A 41 5.25 2.31 -6.23
C ASN A 41 3.96 2.57 -5.44
N VAL A 42 3.95 3.54 -4.52
CA VAL A 42 2.78 3.88 -3.70
C VAL A 42 2.13 5.16 -4.22
N ARG A 43 0.85 5.08 -4.57
CA ARG A 43 0.01 6.19 -5.00
C ARG A 43 -1.28 6.18 -4.20
N PHE A 44 -1.54 7.27 -3.49
CA PHE A 44 -2.82 7.46 -2.84
C PHE A 44 -3.44 8.78 -3.24
N ASP A 45 -4.77 8.75 -3.36
CA ASP A 45 -5.56 9.96 -3.55
C ASP A 45 -6.24 10.30 -2.22
N ASP A 46 -5.95 11.47 -1.68
CA ASP A 46 -6.66 12.03 -0.55
C ASP A 46 -7.78 12.88 -1.12
N PHE A 47 -8.99 12.32 -1.12
CA PHE A 47 -10.19 12.95 -1.68
C PHE A 47 -10.59 14.28 -1.01
N GLY A 48 -9.76 14.82 -0.12
CA GLY A 48 -9.92 16.12 0.50
C GLY A 48 -10.99 16.06 1.57
N GLY A 49 -10.58 16.06 2.84
CA GLY A 49 -11.50 16.34 3.94
C GLY A 49 -12.20 17.69 3.77
#